data_AF-A0A550HM00-F1
#
_entry.id   AF-A0A550HM00-F1
#
_cell.length_a   1.000
_cell.length_b   1.000
_cell.length_c   1.000
_cell.angle_alpha   90.00
_cell.angle_beta   90.00
_cell.angle_gamma   90.00
#
_symmetry.space_group_name_H-M   'P 1'
#
loop_
_entity.id
_entity.type
_entity.pdbx_description
1 polymer ?
#
loop_
_entity_poly.entity_id
_entity_poly.type
_entity_poly.pdbx_seq_one_letter_code
_entity_poly.pdbx_strand_id
1 'polypeptide(L)'
;MYIFDLSQQVSLTEAGGKGLNLHLLAEAGFNVPPGFIIGTAAYKEYVESNGLWSVIEESLREIDGVDNLLAASQKIRTAFSKGTMPSSIRDEITAAYSGYGKVAVRSSATAEDLPDTSFAGQQDTYLNIEGEEALLRAVVDCWSSLWTSRAIGYRDKNRIRQDEVSLAVVVQSMVQSQSSGVMFTVNPLTGVRTETVINATFGLGDLLVSGQIEPDEYIVDEATSEIKSCKIGAKNDNSGRQSLTDEQIKELNGIGSRIHGYYGSPQDIEWAIVDGTFYVLQSRPVTGLYPLLERIPITPLRVYGSFAHVQGVLQPMTPMGRDVIRQTIGNVQNRFGGHFKLKENIRITSAGGRLYSNITQIVKNKRYHGVIRTVLGYVEPGTLAVIEPIIEDPRIEKIDKLPSFGEFLQIVHGIGPVVLRVAGTILRPVHSREDMNRRIKEDISYWTYAQKEQRSIEDHIKFIDRLLAETPVSLLKSIVPRLIAGIGSFYQVKGRAEDLGLNEDALNITRGLPYNVTTE
;
A
#
# COMPACT_ATOMS: atom_id res chain seq x y z
N MET A 1 -10.17 -26.96 28.56
CA MET A 1 -10.71 -25.60 28.39
C MET A 1 -10.48 -25.21 26.96
N TYR A 2 -11.55 -25.30 26.18
CA TYR A 2 -11.60 -25.01 24.76
C TYR A 2 -12.26 -23.67 24.47
N ILE A 3 -13.05 -23.15 25.42
CA ILE A 3 -13.82 -21.93 25.27
C ILE A 3 -13.16 -20.78 26.03
N PHE A 4 -13.11 -19.62 25.36
CA PHE A 4 -12.72 -18.35 25.94
C PHE A 4 -13.85 -17.34 25.78
N ASP A 5 -14.29 -16.72 26.86
CA ASP A 5 -15.20 -15.58 26.78
C ASP A 5 -14.47 -14.38 26.13
N LEU A 6 -15.17 -13.51 25.40
CA LEU A 6 -14.55 -12.32 24.80
C LEU A 6 -13.88 -11.39 25.82
N SER A 7 -14.28 -11.45 27.10
CA SER A 7 -13.65 -10.73 28.21
C SER A 7 -12.37 -11.38 28.73
N GLN A 8 -12.08 -12.63 28.38
CA GLN A 8 -10.90 -13.35 28.84
C GLN A 8 -9.69 -13.08 27.94
N GLN A 9 -8.52 -12.94 28.56
CA GLN A 9 -7.27 -12.76 27.84
C GLN A 9 -6.94 -13.99 26.99
N VAL A 10 -6.66 -13.76 25.70
CA VAL A 10 -6.34 -14.80 24.73
C VAL A 10 -5.14 -14.41 23.86
N SER A 11 -4.40 -15.41 23.38
CA SER A 11 -3.32 -15.21 22.43
C SER A 11 -3.75 -15.41 20.97
N LEU A 12 -2.97 -14.87 20.02
CA LEU A 12 -3.18 -15.11 18.58
C LEU A 12 -3.20 -16.61 18.23
N THR A 13 -2.37 -17.42 18.91
CA THR A 13 -2.30 -18.87 18.68
C THR A 13 -3.53 -19.63 19.17
N GLU A 14 -4.25 -19.08 20.15
CA GLU A 14 -5.44 -19.69 20.72
C GLU A 14 -6.72 -19.24 20.01
N ALA A 15 -6.85 -17.94 19.74
CA ALA A 15 -8.07 -17.32 19.24
C ALA A 15 -8.05 -16.99 17.73
N GLY A 16 -6.89 -17.10 17.08
CA GLY A 16 -6.70 -16.59 15.73
C GLY A 16 -6.81 -15.06 15.64
N GLY A 17 -6.62 -14.52 14.43
CA GLY A 17 -6.58 -13.08 14.20
C GLY A 17 -7.87 -12.35 14.55
N LYS A 18 -9.02 -12.82 14.02
CA LYS A 18 -10.33 -12.23 14.29
C LYS A 18 -10.73 -12.30 15.76
N GLY A 19 -10.54 -13.46 16.38
CA GLY A 19 -10.88 -13.68 17.79
C GLY A 19 -10.08 -12.77 18.71
N LEU A 20 -8.77 -12.64 18.47
CA LEU A 20 -7.92 -11.71 19.22
C LEU A 20 -8.37 -10.25 19.04
N ASN A 21 -8.62 -9.81 17.80
CA ASN A 21 -9.05 -8.43 17.54
C ASN A 21 -10.41 -8.11 18.20
N LEU A 22 -11.33 -9.06 18.25
CA LEU A 22 -12.61 -8.89 18.94
C LEU A 22 -12.45 -8.79 20.46
N HIS A 23 -11.60 -9.62 21.05
CA HIS A 23 -11.23 -9.50 22.45
C HIS A 23 -10.64 -8.11 22.76
N LEU A 24 -9.66 -7.66 21.97
CA LEU A 24 -9.03 -6.35 22.15
C LEU A 24 -10.01 -5.18 22.03
N LEU A 25 -10.97 -5.26 21.10
CA LEU A 25 -12.02 -4.25 20.95
C LEU A 25 -12.98 -4.24 22.16
N ALA A 26 -13.38 -5.42 22.65
CA ALA A 26 -14.25 -5.53 23.82
C ALA A 26 -13.55 -5.00 25.08
N GLU A 27 -12.28 -5.36 25.30
CA GLU A 27 -11.44 -4.86 26.40
C GLU A 27 -11.29 -3.34 26.36
N ALA A 28 -11.11 -2.77 25.16
CA ALA A 28 -11.02 -1.33 24.95
C ALA A 28 -12.37 -0.58 25.11
N GLY A 29 -13.46 -1.28 25.41
CA GLY A 29 -14.78 -0.70 25.67
C GLY A 29 -15.58 -0.34 24.42
N PHE A 30 -15.21 -0.88 23.25
CA PHE A 30 -16.04 -0.76 22.05
C PHE A 30 -17.26 -1.68 22.17
N ASN A 31 -18.38 -1.26 21.58
CA ASN A 31 -19.60 -2.06 21.59
C ASN A 31 -19.49 -3.23 20.60
N VAL A 32 -19.04 -4.37 21.10
CA VAL A 32 -18.91 -5.62 20.35
C VAL A 32 -20.06 -6.55 20.77
N PRO A 33 -20.71 -7.28 19.84
CA PRO A 33 -21.73 -8.25 20.23
C PRO A 33 -21.18 -9.30 21.20
N PRO A 34 -21.95 -9.66 22.25
CA PRO A 34 -21.55 -10.71 23.19
C PRO A 34 -21.25 -12.02 22.46
N GLY A 35 -20.34 -12.82 23.01
CA GLY A 35 -19.93 -14.05 22.37
C GLY A 35 -18.76 -14.72 23.07
N PHE A 36 -18.29 -15.78 22.46
CA PHE A 36 -17.16 -16.56 22.93
C PHE A 36 -16.34 -17.10 21.75
N ILE A 37 -15.13 -17.54 22.05
CA ILE A 37 -14.15 -18.06 21.11
C ILE A 37 -13.92 -19.54 21.43
N ILE A 38 -14.13 -20.39 20.45
CA ILE A 38 -13.70 -21.79 20.46
C ILE A 38 -12.25 -21.82 19.99
N GLY A 39 -11.33 -22.08 20.91
CA GLY A 39 -9.90 -22.01 20.66
C GLY A 39 -9.37 -23.12 19.75
N THR A 40 -8.16 -22.92 19.24
CA THR A 40 -7.48 -23.85 18.32
C THR A 40 -7.23 -25.24 18.92
N ALA A 41 -7.22 -25.38 20.25
CA ALA A 41 -7.12 -26.68 20.92
C ALA A 41 -8.30 -27.60 20.57
N ALA A 42 -9.51 -27.06 20.44
CA ALA A 42 -10.70 -27.83 20.06
C ALA A 42 -10.58 -28.41 18.65
N TYR A 43 -10.07 -27.58 17.72
CA TYR A 43 -9.79 -28.01 16.36
C TYR A 43 -8.79 -29.17 16.33
N LYS A 44 -7.68 -29.05 17.07
CA LYS A 44 -6.63 -30.08 17.12
C LYS A 44 -7.16 -31.40 17.65
N GLU A 45 -7.90 -31.37 18.75
CA GLU A 45 -8.51 -32.56 19.33
C GLU A 45 -9.58 -33.18 18.44
N TYR A 46 -10.37 -32.37 17.74
CA TYR A 46 -11.33 -32.86 16.75
C TYR A 46 -10.63 -33.59 15.59
N VAL A 47 -9.53 -33.04 15.08
CA VAL A 47 -8.72 -33.65 14.02
C VAL A 47 -8.08 -34.95 14.48
N GLU A 48 -7.52 -34.99 15.69
CA GLU A 48 -6.88 -36.17 16.28
C GLU A 48 -7.89 -37.29 16.55
N SER A 49 -8.98 -36.98 17.27
CA SER A 49 -10.00 -37.95 17.68
C SER A 49 -10.71 -38.63 16.51
N ASN A 50 -10.79 -37.95 15.37
CA ASN A 50 -11.42 -38.46 14.15
C ASN A 50 -10.43 -39.03 13.14
N GLY A 51 -9.12 -39.07 13.45
CA GLY A 51 -8.10 -39.54 12.52
C GLY A 51 -8.05 -38.75 11.21
N LEU A 52 -8.42 -37.46 11.24
CA LEU A 52 -8.53 -36.65 10.03
C LEU A 52 -7.17 -36.33 9.44
N TRP A 53 -6.11 -36.33 10.25
CA TRP A 53 -4.77 -36.01 9.78
C TRP A 53 -4.26 -36.98 8.72
N SER A 54 -4.51 -38.29 8.87
CA SER A 54 -4.13 -39.26 7.84
C SER A 54 -4.87 -39.06 6.52
N VAL A 55 -6.15 -38.65 6.60
CA VAL A 55 -6.96 -38.34 5.40
C VAL A 55 -6.44 -37.09 4.71
N ILE A 56 -6.10 -36.05 5.48
CA ILE A 56 -5.51 -34.81 4.98
C ILE A 56 -4.18 -35.12 4.29
N GLU A 57 -3.26 -35.79 4.97
CA GLU A 57 -1.93 -36.07 4.44
C GLU A 57 -1.99 -36.90 3.15
N GLU A 58 -2.80 -37.97 3.13
CA GLU A 58 -3.01 -38.79 1.93
C GLU A 58 -3.57 -37.96 0.78
N SER A 59 -4.60 -37.16 1.04
CA SER A 59 -5.27 -36.34 0.01
C SER A 59 -4.35 -35.24 -0.53
N LEU A 60 -3.39 -34.76 0.26
CA LEU A 60 -2.46 -33.71 -0.16
C LEU A 60 -1.23 -34.25 -0.89
N ARG A 61 -0.82 -35.51 -0.67
CA ARG A 61 0.31 -36.15 -1.39
C ARG A 61 0.04 -36.29 -2.89
N GLU A 62 -1.22 -36.36 -3.30
CA GLU A 62 -1.66 -36.58 -4.68
C GLU A 62 -1.86 -35.28 -5.47
N ILE A 63 -1.50 -34.11 -4.91
CA ILE A 63 -1.67 -32.82 -5.57
C ILE A 63 -0.53 -32.59 -6.57
N ASP A 64 -0.78 -32.90 -7.85
CA ASP A 64 -0.01 -32.42 -8.99
C ASP A 64 -0.95 -31.58 -9.88
N GLY A 65 -0.94 -30.25 -9.68
CA GLY A 65 -1.74 -29.30 -10.45
C GLY A 65 -3.12 -28.94 -9.85
N VAL A 66 -3.82 -28.02 -10.53
CA VAL A 66 -5.05 -27.36 -10.03
C VAL A 66 -6.25 -28.31 -9.98
N ASP A 67 -6.35 -29.27 -10.89
CA ASP A 67 -7.51 -30.17 -10.98
C ASP A 67 -7.56 -31.16 -9.80
N ASN A 68 -6.40 -31.55 -9.25
CA ASN A 68 -6.32 -32.43 -8.08
C ASN A 68 -6.67 -31.72 -6.77
N LEU A 69 -6.61 -30.38 -6.71
CA LEU A 69 -6.93 -29.61 -5.50
C LEU A 69 -8.41 -29.67 -5.13
N LEU A 70 -9.30 -29.68 -6.12
CA LEU A 70 -10.75 -29.70 -5.87
C LEU A 70 -11.18 -31.05 -5.28
N ALA A 71 -10.68 -32.15 -5.86
CA ALA A 71 -10.95 -33.50 -5.37
C ALA A 71 -10.39 -33.72 -3.96
N ALA A 72 -9.15 -33.30 -3.72
CA ALA A 72 -8.53 -33.37 -2.38
C ALA A 72 -9.34 -32.57 -1.34
N SER A 73 -9.74 -31.34 -1.69
CA SER A 73 -10.58 -30.50 -0.82
C SER A 73 -11.92 -31.17 -0.49
N GLN A 74 -12.61 -31.72 -1.50
CA GLN A 74 -13.88 -32.42 -1.30
C GLN A 74 -13.72 -33.66 -0.41
N LYS A 75 -12.66 -34.46 -0.62
CA LYS A 75 -12.37 -35.65 0.20
C LYS A 75 -12.14 -35.28 1.66
N ILE A 76 -11.31 -34.26 1.92
CA ILE A 76 -11.02 -33.77 3.26
C ILE A 76 -12.28 -33.23 3.94
N ARG A 77 -13.01 -32.31 3.29
CA ARG A 77 -14.22 -31.71 3.88
C ARG A 77 -15.33 -32.74 4.14
N THR A 78 -15.45 -33.76 3.28
CA THR A 78 -16.36 -34.90 3.53
C THR A 78 -15.96 -35.70 4.75
N ALA A 79 -14.66 -35.83 5.04
CA ALA A 79 -14.19 -36.50 6.25
C ALA A 79 -14.51 -35.68 7.50
N PHE A 80 -14.33 -34.35 7.45
CA PHE A 80 -14.76 -33.43 8.52
C PHE A 80 -16.25 -33.57 8.82
N SER A 81 -17.14 -33.53 7.82
CA SER A 81 -18.59 -33.62 8.06
C SER A 81 -19.06 -34.95 8.64
N LYS A 82 -18.29 -36.04 8.45
CA LYS A 82 -18.53 -37.36 9.05
C LYS A 82 -17.92 -37.54 10.44
N GLY A 83 -17.06 -36.63 10.87
CA GLY A 83 -16.39 -36.72 12.16
C GLY A 83 -17.37 -36.54 13.32
N THR A 84 -17.14 -37.27 14.40
CA THR A 84 -17.90 -37.17 15.65
C THR A 84 -17.28 -36.13 16.56
N MET A 85 -18.09 -35.19 17.06
CA MET A 85 -17.64 -34.20 18.05
C MET A 85 -17.34 -34.89 19.40
N PRO A 86 -16.11 -34.79 19.95
CA PRO A 86 -15.79 -35.27 21.29
C PRO A 86 -16.73 -34.66 22.35
N SER A 87 -17.12 -35.47 23.35
CA SER A 87 -18.05 -35.01 24.39
C SER A 87 -17.49 -33.87 25.23
N SER A 88 -16.18 -33.89 25.51
CA SER A 88 -15.43 -32.81 26.16
C SER A 88 -15.67 -31.44 25.50
N ILE A 89 -15.53 -31.39 24.17
CA ILE A 89 -15.71 -30.18 23.37
C ILE A 89 -17.19 -29.81 23.26
N ARG A 90 -18.05 -30.81 22.99
CA ARG A 90 -19.50 -30.62 22.88
C ARG A 90 -20.06 -29.95 24.13
N ASP A 91 -19.75 -30.49 25.30
CA ASP A 91 -20.30 -30.05 26.58
C ASP A 91 -19.83 -28.63 26.93
N GLU A 92 -18.57 -28.28 26.64
CA GLU A 92 -18.08 -26.91 26.82
C GLU A 92 -18.76 -25.91 25.85
N ILE A 93 -18.95 -26.28 24.57
CA ILE A 93 -19.65 -25.43 23.58
C ILE A 93 -21.11 -25.22 23.96
N THR A 94 -21.85 -26.28 24.33
CA THR A 94 -23.27 -26.17 24.68
C THR A 94 -23.46 -25.39 25.98
N ALA A 95 -22.57 -25.57 26.96
CA ALA A 95 -22.57 -24.77 28.18
C ALA A 95 -22.36 -23.28 27.88
N ALA A 96 -21.38 -22.94 27.02
CA ALA A 96 -21.11 -21.55 26.63
C ALA A 96 -22.23 -20.93 25.76
N TYR A 97 -22.89 -21.73 24.93
CA TYR A 97 -24.02 -21.31 24.10
C TYR A 97 -25.32 -21.13 24.91
N SER A 98 -25.40 -21.66 26.13
CA SER A 98 -26.61 -21.60 26.94
C SER A 98 -27.08 -20.15 27.16
N GLY A 99 -28.34 -19.87 26.81
CA GLY A 99 -28.92 -18.53 26.91
C GLY A 99 -28.69 -17.62 25.70
N TYR A 100 -27.90 -18.05 24.71
CA TYR A 100 -27.83 -17.36 23.42
C TYR A 100 -29.03 -17.75 22.54
N GLY A 101 -29.55 -16.77 21.79
CA GLY A 101 -30.51 -17.02 20.72
C GLY A 101 -29.80 -17.37 19.41
N LYS A 102 -30.13 -16.62 18.35
CA LYS A 102 -29.42 -16.72 17.07
C LYS A 102 -27.98 -16.22 17.21
N VAL A 103 -27.04 -16.93 16.62
CA VAL A 103 -25.61 -16.57 16.61
C VAL A 103 -25.03 -16.55 15.20
N ALA A 104 -23.95 -15.79 15.05
CA ALA A 104 -23.04 -15.84 13.91
C ALA A 104 -21.82 -16.69 14.30
N VAL A 105 -21.45 -17.63 13.44
CA VAL A 105 -20.30 -18.52 13.60
C VAL A 105 -19.29 -18.17 12.52
N ARG A 106 -18.12 -17.69 12.95
CA ARG A 106 -17.09 -17.09 12.08
C ARG A 106 -15.76 -17.78 12.31
N SER A 107 -15.10 -18.23 11.26
CA SER A 107 -13.75 -18.77 11.40
C SER A 107 -12.71 -17.67 11.66
N SER A 108 -11.71 -18.02 12.47
CA SER A 108 -10.60 -17.15 12.87
C SER A 108 -9.29 -17.94 12.77
N ALA A 109 -8.53 -17.74 11.69
CA ALA A 109 -7.28 -18.48 11.50
C ALA A 109 -6.09 -17.80 12.20
N THR A 110 -5.11 -18.60 12.63
CA THR A 110 -3.88 -18.12 13.24
C THR A 110 -2.95 -17.38 12.28
N ALA A 111 -3.11 -17.60 10.97
CA ALA A 111 -2.30 -16.99 9.91
C ALA A 111 -3.02 -15.86 9.16
N GLU A 112 -4.24 -15.48 9.56
CA GLU A 112 -5.11 -14.54 8.83
C GLU A 112 -4.64 -13.09 8.86
N ASP A 113 -3.96 -12.70 9.95
CA ASP A 113 -3.55 -11.33 10.26
C ASP A 113 -2.02 -11.16 10.40
N LEU A 114 -1.23 -12.05 9.79
CA LEU A 114 0.22 -11.80 9.69
C LEU A 114 0.46 -10.59 8.76
N PRO A 115 1.43 -9.70 9.06
CA PRO A 115 1.65 -8.45 8.32
C PRO A 115 1.79 -8.61 6.80
N ASP A 116 2.26 -9.78 6.35
CA ASP A 116 2.54 -10.09 4.94
C ASP A 116 1.51 -11.05 4.29
N THR A 117 0.52 -11.56 5.03
CA THR A 117 -0.46 -12.53 4.51
C THR A 117 -1.88 -12.22 4.96
N SER A 118 -2.67 -11.59 4.10
CA SER A 118 -4.11 -11.46 4.30
C SER A 118 -4.84 -12.65 3.69
N PHE A 119 -5.42 -13.54 4.51
CA PHE A 119 -6.34 -14.60 4.05
C PHE A 119 -7.76 -14.05 3.76
N ALA A 120 -7.84 -12.81 3.27
CA ALA A 120 -9.10 -12.08 3.16
C ALA A 120 -10.10 -12.81 2.26
N GLY A 121 -11.33 -13.02 2.76
CA GLY A 121 -12.47 -13.53 1.97
C GLY A 121 -12.38 -15.00 1.56
N GLN A 122 -11.57 -15.82 2.23
CA GLN A 122 -11.47 -17.27 1.94
C GLN A 122 -12.15 -18.17 2.97
N GLN A 123 -12.77 -17.58 3.98
CA GLN A 123 -13.16 -18.25 5.21
C GLN A 123 -14.67 -18.14 5.42
N ASP A 124 -15.31 -19.26 5.77
CA ASP A 124 -16.75 -19.37 5.81
C ASP A 124 -17.33 -18.68 7.07
N THR A 125 -18.37 -17.88 6.86
CA THR A 125 -19.18 -17.26 7.92
C THR A 125 -20.60 -17.77 7.81
N TYR A 126 -21.15 -18.25 8.92
CA TYR A 126 -22.51 -18.77 8.99
C TYR A 126 -23.35 -17.87 9.89
N LEU A 127 -24.42 -17.29 9.34
CA LEU A 127 -25.29 -16.36 10.04
C LEU A 127 -26.60 -17.02 10.45
N ASN A 128 -27.27 -16.46 11.46
CA ASN A 128 -28.59 -16.91 11.95
C ASN A 128 -28.62 -18.38 12.40
N ILE A 129 -27.54 -18.88 12.98
CA ILE A 129 -27.49 -20.24 13.52
C ILE A 129 -28.24 -20.30 14.85
N GLU A 130 -29.13 -21.27 15.01
CA GLU A 130 -29.99 -21.43 16.18
C GLU A 130 -30.08 -22.91 16.60
N GLY A 131 -29.87 -23.17 17.88
CA GLY A 131 -29.90 -24.51 18.45
C GLY A 131 -28.53 -25.21 18.45
N GLU A 132 -28.32 -26.06 19.46
CA GLU A 132 -27.05 -26.72 19.74
C GLU A 132 -26.53 -27.55 18.57
N GLU A 133 -27.38 -28.40 17.98
CA GLU A 133 -26.99 -29.26 16.85
C GLU A 133 -26.70 -28.47 15.57
N ALA A 134 -27.29 -27.29 15.39
CA ALA A 134 -26.94 -26.40 14.28
C ALA A 134 -25.60 -25.71 14.53
N LEU A 135 -25.35 -25.26 15.77
CA LEU A 135 -24.09 -24.66 16.17
C LEU A 135 -22.92 -25.64 16.00
N LEU A 136 -23.03 -26.86 16.50
CA LEU A 136 -21.95 -27.86 16.40
C LEU A 136 -21.61 -28.17 14.93
N ARG A 137 -22.63 -28.26 14.06
CA ARG A 137 -22.41 -28.42 12.61
C ARG A 137 -21.70 -27.22 12.01
N ALA A 138 -22.16 -26.00 12.31
CA ALA A 138 -21.53 -24.77 11.81
C ALA A 138 -20.05 -24.65 12.27
N VAL A 139 -19.72 -25.09 13.48
CA VAL A 139 -18.34 -25.12 13.99
C VAL A 139 -17.47 -26.09 13.17
N VAL A 140 -17.97 -27.30 12.89
CA VAL A 140 -17.27 -28.28 12.03
C VAL A 140 -17.13 -27.74 10.60
N ASP A 141 -18.16 -27.10 10.08
CA ASP A 141 -18.13 -26.48 8.75
C ASP A 141 -17.07 -25.37 8.69
N CYS A 142 -16.98 -24.50 9.71
CA CYS A 142 -15.90 -23.52 9.86
C CYS A 142 -14.53 -24.21 9.87
N TRP A 143 -14.31 -25.24 10.69
CA TRP A 143 -13.03 -25.99 10.70
C TRP A 143 -12.69 -26.60 9.33
N SER A 144 -13.70 -27.10 8.62
CA SER A 144 -13.53 -27.64 7.26
C SER A 144 -13.12 -26.57 6.24
N SER A 145 -13.45 -25.29 6.48
CA SER A 145 -13.17 -24.18 5.56
C SER A 145 -11.66 -23.94 5.38
N LEU A 146 -10.84 -24.33 6.36
CA LEU A 146 -9.38 -24.34 6.25
C LEU A 146 -8.90 -25.23 5.09
N TRP A 147 -9.72 -26.19 4.65
CA TRP A 147 -9.39 -27.18 3.62
C TRP A 147 -10.18 -26.98 2.33
N THR A 148 -10.66 -25.76 2.04
CA THR A 148 -11.16 -25.41 0.71
C THR A 148 -10.04 -25.45 -0.33
N SER A 149 -10.36 -25.72 -1.60
CA SER A 149 -9.36 -25.75 -2.69
C SER A 149 -8.58 -24.44 -2.79
N ARG A 150 -9.25 -23.29 -2.56
CA ARG A 150 -8.64 -21.96 -2.50
C ARG A 150 -7.66 -21.82 -1.34
N ALA A 151 -8.06 -22.23 -0.12
CA ALA A 151 -7.20 -22.12 1.06
C ALA A 151 -5.98 -23.04 0.97
N ILE A 152 -6.14 -24.27 0.46
CA ILE A 152 -5.04 -25.20 0.21
C ILE A 152 -4.07 -24.62 -0.83
N GLY A 153 -4.56 -24.19 -1.99
CA GLY A 153 -3.74 -23.62 -3.06
C GLY A 153 -3.02 -22.33 -2.65
N TYR A 154 -3.66 -21.49 -1.82
CA TYR A 154 -3.01 -20.31 -1.25
C TYR A 154 -1.83 -20.69 -0.36
N ARG A 155 -2.01 -21.65 0.55
CA ARG A 155 -0.93 -22.11 1.44
C ARG A 155 0.22 -22.74 0.67
N ASP A 156 -0.09 -23.56 -0.34
CA ASP A 156 0.90 -24.16 -1.23
C ASP A 156 1.73 -23.08 -1.97
N LYS A 157 1.05 -22.11 -2.60
CA LYS A 157 1.70 -20.99 -3.30
C LYS A 157 2.61 -20.16 -2.40
N ASN A 158 2.21 -19.96 -1.14
CA ASN A 158 2.99 -19.20 -0.16
C ASN A 158 3.94 -20.06 0.67
N ARG A 159 4.07 -21.37 0.36
CA ARG A 159 4.93 -22.33 1.08
C ARG A 159 4.64 -22.40 2.58
N ILE A 160 3.38 -22.24 2.95
CA ILE A 160 2.90 -22.38 4.33
C ILE A 160 2.66 -23.86 4.60
N ARG A 161 3.27 -24.36 5.69
CA ARG A 161 3.11 -25.74 6.13
C ARG A 161 1.67 -26.05 6.53
N GLN A 162 1.14 -27.14 6.00
CA GLN A 162 -0.25 -27.54 6.18
C GLN A 162 -0.51 -28.07 7.60
N ASP A 163 0.53 -28.52 8.31
CA ASP A 163 0.46 -29.06 9.67
C ASP A 163 0.61 -28.01 10.77
N GLU A 164 1.03 -26.80 10.42
CA GLU A 164 1.20 -25.69 11.36
C GLU A 164 -0.05 -24.81 11.48
N VAL A 165 -1.04 -25.01 10.60
CA VAL A 165 -2.28 -24.21 10.61
C VAL A 165 -3.34 -24.80 11.53
N SER A 166 -3.99 -23.93 12.28
CA SER A 166 -5.13 -24.28 13.13
C SER A 166 -6.16 -23.17 13.06
N LEU A 167 -7.41 -23.52 13.36
CA LEU A 167 -8.54 -22.61 13.22
C LEU A 167 -9.30 -22.49 14.53
N ALA A 168 -9.40 -21.27 15.04
CA ALA A 168 -10.36 -20.93 16.07
C ALA A 168 -11.70 -20.56 15.43
N VAL A 169 -12.78 -20.60 16.21
CA VAL A 169 -14.12 -20.22 15.76
C VAL A 169 -14.71 -19.22 16.73
N VAL A 170 -15.10 -18.07 16.22
CA VAL A 170 -15.80 -17.03 16.97
C VAL A 170 -17.29 -17.28 16.87
N VAL A 171 -17.98 -17.30 18.01
CA VAL A 171 -19.43 -17.39 18.11
C VAL A 171 -19.94 -16.12 18.76
N GLN A 172 -20.73 -15.33 18.04
CA GLN A 172 -21.26 -14.04 18.51
C GLN A 172 -22.78 -14.01 18.41
N SER A 173 -23.43 -13.32 19.34
CA SER A 173 -24.86 -13.00 19.25
C SER A 173 -25.17 -12.33 17.91
N MET A 174 -26.22 -12.79 17.24
CA MET A 174 -26.63 -12.25 15.96
C MET A 174 -27.22 -10.85 16.12
N VAL A 175 -26.64 -9.88 15.40
CA VAL A 175 -27.16 -8.52 15.31
C VAL A 175 -28.13 -8.44 14.13
N GLN A 176 -29.43 -8.34 14.40
CA GLN A 176 -30.46 -8.20 13.36
C GLN A 176 -30.51 -6.75 12.85
N SER A 177 -29.51 -6.38 12.06
CA SER A 177 -29.22 -5.01 11.68
C SER A 177 -30.27 -4.38 10.77
N GLN A 178 -30.64 -3.14 11.07
CA GLN A 178 -31.41 -2.27 10.16
C GLN A 178 -30.53 -1.88 8.97
N SER A 179 -29.26 -1.59 9.25
CA SER A 179 -28.22 -1.37 8.23
C SER A 179 -26.88 -1.92 8.73
N SER A 180 -26.04 -2.32 7.80
CA SER A 180 -24.71 -2.83 8.09
C SER A 180 -23.76 -2.48 6.97
N GLY A 181 -22.47 -2.61 7.23
CA GLY A 181 -21.50 -2.10 6.30
C GLY A 181 -20.06 -2.38 6.66
N VAL A 182 -19.20 -1.79 5.84
CA VAL A 182 -17.75 -1.76 6.02
C VAL A 182 -17.29 -0.32 6.07
N MET A 183 -16.33 -0.01 6.93
CA MET A 183 -15.73 1.31 7.04
C MET A 183 -14.22 1.18 6.98
N PHE A 184 -13.60 1.98 6.12
CA PHE A 184 -12.15 2.17 6.08
C PHE A 184 -11.81 3.52 6.69
N THR A 185 -10.92 3.56 7.68
CA THR A 185 -10.44 4.82 8.32
C THR A 185 -9.37 5.52 7.47
N VAL A 186 -9.43 5.29 6.17
CA VAL A 186 -8.55 5.77 5.10
C VAL A 186 -9.30 5.55 3.80
N ASN A 187 -9.09 6.40 2.79
CA ASN A 187 -9.61 6.12 1.45
C ASN A 187 -8.76 5.01 0.80
N PRO A 188 -9.30 3.79 0.60
CA PRO A 188 -8.51 2.66 0.10
C PRO A 188 -8.15 2.80 -1.39
N LEU A 189 -8.89 3.63 -2.14
CA LEU A 189 -8.67 3.84 -3.57
C LEU A 189 -7.60 4.91 -3.82
N THR A 190 -7.66 6.02 -3.10
CA THR A 190 -6.76 7.17 -3.30
C THR A 190 -5.57 7.16 -2.35
N GLY A 191 -5.66 6.43 -1.24
CA GLY A 191 -4.68 6.44 -0.16
C GLY A 191 -4.74 7.70 0.73
N VAL A 192 -5.75 8.56 0.58
CA VAL A 192 -5.93 9.75 1.42
C VAL A 192 -6.27 9.32 2.84
N ARG A 193 -5.35 9.60 3.78
CA ARG A 193 -5.41 9.16 5.19
C ARG A 193 -6.24 10.07 6.09
N THR A 194 -6.81 11.14 5.55
CA THR A 194 -7.71 12.05 6.28
C THR A 194 -9.17 11.83 5.88
N GLU A 195 -9.45 10.77 5.12
CA GLU A 195 -10.78 10.43 4.65
C GLU A 195 -11.17 9.07 5.20
N THR A 196 -12.35 9.01 5.81
CA THR A 196 -13.02 7.77 6.17
C THR A 196 -14.00 7.43 5.04
N VAL A 197 -13.95 6.19 4.54
CA VAL A 197 -14.89 5.69 3.53
C VAL A 197 -15.83 4.70 4.20
N ILE A 198 -17.14 4.96 4.15
CA ILE A 198 -18.18 4.13 4.74
C ILE A 198 -19.03 3.56 3.61
N ASN A 199 -19.08 2.24 3.52
CA ASN A 199 -19.99 1.50 2.65
C ASN A 199 -21.14 0.94 3.46
N ALA A 200 -22.37 1.23 3.08
CA ALA A 200 -23.57 0.83 3.82
C ALA A 200 -24.62 0.16 2.93
N THR A 201 -25.34 -0.82 3.50
CA THR A 201 -26.53 -1.43 2.92
C THR A 201 -27.59 -1.66 3.99
N PHE A 202 -28.84 -1.85 3.55
CA PHE A 202 -29.93 -2.28 4.43
C PHE A 202 -29.82 -3.77 4.78
N GLY A 203 -30.22 -4.14 6.00
CA GLY A 203 -30.19 -5.52 6.47
C GLY A 203 -28.79 -6.01 6.82
N LEU A 204 -28.53 -7.30 6.57
CA LEU A 204 -27.29 -8.00 6.94
C LEU A 204 -26.17 -7.78 5.90
N GLY A 205 -24.93 -7.65 6.39
CA GLY A 205 -23.78 -7.19 5.60
C GLY A 205 -23.12 -8.25 4.72
N ASP A 206 -23.59 -9.50 4.75
CA ASP A 206 -22.97 -10.62 4.01
C ASP A 206 -22.99 -10.40 2.50
N LEU A 207 -24.07 -9.79 1.99
CA LEU A 207 -24.20 -9.44 0.57
C LEU A 207 -23.21 -8.36 0.13
N LEU A 208 -22.81 -7.47 1.06
CA LEU A 208 -21.81 -6.43 0.81
C LEU A 208 -20.41 -7.03 0.72
N VAL A 209 -20.05 -7.87 1.70
CA VAL A 209 -18.72 -8.50 1.76
C VAL A 209 -18.51 -9.46 0.58
N SER A 210 -19.57 -10.11 0.11
CA SER A 210 -19.54 -10.98 -1.07
C SER A 210 -19.59 -10.23 -2.41
N GLY A 211 -19.72 -8.90 -2.40
CA GLY A 211 -19.72 -8.06 -3.61
C GLY A 211 -20.95 -8.23 -4.51
N GLN A 212 -22.06 -8.72 -3.97
CA GLN A 212 -23.28 -9.03 -4.75
C GLN A 212 -24.22 -7.81 -4.91
N ILE A 213 -23.96 -6.72 -4.20
CA ILE A 213 -24.75 -5.50 -4.22
C ILE A 213 -23.85 -4.27 -4.37
N GLU A 214 -24.41 -3.18 -4.91
CA GLU A 214 -23.73 -1.87 -4.88
C GLU A 214 -24.19 -1.12 -3.60
N PRO A 215 -23.31 -0.92 -2.61
CA PRO A 215 -23.65 -0.19 -1.38
C PRO A 215 -23.79 1.32 -1.63
N ASP A 216 -24.37 2.00 -0.66
CA ASP A 216 -24.11 3.44 -0.52
C ASP A 216 -22.66 3.66 -0.11
N GLU A 217 -22.02 4.65 -0.70
CA GLU A 217 -20.66 5.07 -0.36
C GLU A 217 -20.69 6.51 0.17
N TYR A 218 -20.15 6.68 1.37
CA TYR A 218 -19.97 7.99 2.00
C TYR A 218 -18.48 8.25 2.23
N ILE A 219 -18.00 9.41 1.77
CA ILE A 219 -16.63 9.88 2.04
C ILE A 219 -16.71 11.00 3.06
N VAL A 220 -16.08 10.81 4.21
CA VAL A 220 -16.13 11.73 5.35
C VAL A 220 -14.73 12.22 5.67
N ASP A 221 -14.55 13.51 5.94
CA ASP A 221 -13.31 14.00 6.55
C ASP A 221 -13.18 13.47 7.97
N GLU A 222 -12.09 12.76 8.27
CA GLU A 222 -11.91 12.10 9.57
C GLU A 222 -11.95 13.12 10.72
N ALA A 223 -11.35 14.31 10.54
CA ALA A 223 -11.18 15.29 11.60
C ALA A 223 -12.39 16.20 11.80
N THR A 224 -13.03 16.65 10.71
CA THR A 224 -14.17 17.57 10.79
C THR A 224 -15.53 16.87 10.80
N SER A 225 -15.57 15.57 10.49
CA SER A 225 -16.80 14.80 10.23
C SER A 225 -17.67 15.42 9.13
N GLU A 226 -17.07 16.20 8.22
CA GLU A 226 -17.75 16.74 7.04
C GLU A 226 -17.93 15.64 5.99
N ILE A 227 -19.16 15.45 5.51
CA ILE A 227 -19.47 14.49 4.45
C ILE A 227 -19.10 15.15 3.11
N LYS A 228 -18.00 14.70 2.50
CA LYS A 228 -17.48 15.22 1.23
C LYS A 228 -18.22 14.70 0.01
N SER A 229 -18.66 13.45 0.09
CA SER A 229 -19.35 12.77 -1.01
C SER A 229 -20.36 11.78 -0.45
N CYS A 230 -21.49 11.67 -1.13
CA CYS A 230 -22.51 10.67 -0.88
C CYS A 230 -22.98 10.10 -2.21
N LYS A 231 -22.73 8.81 -2.45
CA LYS A 231 -23.20 8.07 -3.61
C LYS A 231 -24.17 6.98 -3.13
N ILE A 232 -25.38 6.97 -3.67
CA ILE A 232 -26.39 5.97 -3.33
C ILE A 232 -26.25 4.79 -4.29
N GLY A 233 -26.11 3.58 -3.75
CA GLY A 233 -25.92 2.36 -4.53
C GLY A 233 -27.23 1.69 -4.94
N ALA A 234 -27.15 0.79 -5.93
CA ALA A 234 -28.23 -0.10 -6.31
C ALA A 234 -28.38 -1.25 -5.29
N LYS A 235 -29.13 -0.97 -4.21
CA LYS A 235 -29.44 -1.91 -3.13
C LYS A 235 -30.71 -2.70 -3.43
N ASN A 236 -30.95 -3.79 -2.69
CA ASN A 236 -32.13 -4.65 -2.86
C ASN A 236 -33.46 -3.90 -2.71
N ASP A 237 -33.49 -2.85 -1.88
CA ASP A 237 -34.59 -1.88 -1.87
C ASP A 237 -34.20 -0.72 -2.79
N ASN A 238 -34.64 -0.79 -4.05
CA ASN A 238 -34.30 0.16 -5.12
C ASN A 238 -35.03 1.51 -4.94
N SER A 239 -35.26 1.92 -3.69
CA SER A 239 -36.05 3.08 -3.31
C SER A 239 -35.29 4.40 -3.42
N GLY A 240 -34.00 4.37 -3.79
CA GLY A 240 -33.11 5.55 -3.84
C GLY A 240 -32.89 6.22 -2.47
N ARG A 241 -33.14 5.50 -1.36
CA ARG A 241 -33.00 6.03 0.01
C ARG A 241 -31.61 5.72 0.55
N GLN A 242 -31.03 6.64 1.30
CA GLN A 242 -29.78 6.42 2.04
C GLN A 242 -29.99 5.36 3.13
N SER A 243 -28.98 4.50 3.33
CA SER A 243 -28.96 3.50 4.40
C SER A 243 -28.64 4.09 5.77
N LEU A 244 -27.92 5.20 5.84
CA LEU A 244 -27.62 5.94 7.07
C LEU A 244 -28.08 7.40 6.96
N THR A 245 -28.45 7.99 8.09
CA THR A 245 -28.62 9.46 8.19
C THR A 245 -27.26 10.15 8.35
N ASP A 246 -27.20 11.44 8.06
CA ASP A 246 -25.99 12.25 8.24
C ASP A 246 -25.45 12.20 9.68
N GLU A 247 -26.31 12.16 10.69
CA GLU A 247 -25.93 12.03 12.10
C GLU A 247 -25.27 10.66 12.37
N GLN A 248 -25.85 9.58 11.82
CA GLN A 248 -25.31 8.23 11.96
C GLN A 248 -23.96 8.08 11.25
N ILE A 249 -23.79 8.71 10.08
CA ILE A 249 -22.52 8.74 9.34
C ILE A 249 -21.43 9.40 10.21
N LYS A 250 -21.74 10.53 10.86
CA LYS A 250 -20.80 11.26 11.73
C LYS A 250 -20.47 10.49 12.99
N GLU A 251 -21.46 9.85 13.61
CA GLU A 251 -21.26 8.99 14.77
C GLU A 251 -20.33 7.81 14.43
N LEU A 252 -20.59 7.15 13.30
CA LEU A 252 -19.77 6.04 12.82
C LEU A 252 -18.33 6.47 12.51
N ASN A 253 -18.14 7.65 11.89
CA ASN A 253 -16.80 8.24 11.71
C ASN A 253 -16.08 8.42 13.07
N GLY A 254 -16.78 8.90 14.10
CA GLY A 254 -16.24 9.02 15.46
C GLY A 254 -15.86 7.67 16.09
N ILE A 255 -16.64 6.61 15.84
CA ILE A 255 -16.28 5.24 16.24
C ILE A 255 -15.01 4.79 15.50
N GLY A 256 -14.95 4.97 14.18
CA GLY A 256 -13.81 4.62 13.34
C GLY A 256 -12.53 5.31 13.77
N SER A 257 -12.59 6.62 14.04
CA SER A 257 -11.43 7.40 14.49
C SER A 257 -10.90 6.93 15.86
N ARG A 258 -11.77 6.53 16.79
CA ARG A 258 -11.35 5.93 18.07
C ARG A 258 -10.67 4.58 17.88
N ILE A 259 -11.19 3.73 17.00
CA ILE A 259 -10.59 2.42 16.69
C ILE A 259 -9.23 2.62 15.99
N HIS A 260 -9.14 3.55 15.03
CA HIS A 260 -7.89 3.95 14.38
C HIS A 260 -6.86 4.43 15.42
N GLY A 261 -7.26 5.31 16.34
CA GLY A 261 -6.40 5.78 17.43
C GLY A 261 -5.93 4.68 18.37
N TYR A 262 -6.78 3.69 18.66
CA TYR A 262 -6.44 2.53 19.50
C TYR A 262 -5.36 1.64 18.84
N TYR A 263 -5.53 1.29 17.56
CA TYR A 263 -4.58 0.45 16.84
C TYR A 263 -3.36 1.20 16.29
N GLY A 264 -3.40 2.53 16.21
CA GLY A 264 -2.32 3.37 15.67
C GLY A 264 -2.07 3.21 14.17
N SER A 265 -2.99 2.56 13.44
CA SER A 265 -2.90 2.33 12.00
C SER A 265 -4.29 2.29 11.37
N PRO A 266 -4.44 2.59 10.07
CA PRO A 266 -5.75 2.57 9.43
C PRO A 266 -6.40 1.20 9.48
N GLN A 267 -7.70 1.19 9.78
CA GLN A 267 -8.48 -0.03 9.97
C GLN A 267 -9.57 -0.16 8.90
N ASP A 268 -9.84 -1.42 8.56
CA ASP A 268 -11.02 -1.92 7.86
C ASP A 268 -11.94 -2.54 8.93
N ILE A 269 -13.15 -1.99 9.06
CA ILE A 269 -14.06 -2.24 10.18
C ILE A 269 -15.41 -2.69 9.63
N GLU A 270 -15.86 -3.87 10.04
CA GLU A 270 -17.23 -4.31 9.81
C GLU A 270 -18.13 -3.82 10.95
N TRP A 271 -19.29 -3.29 10.60
CA TRP A 271 -20.22 -2.71 11.56
C TRP A 271 -21.68 -3.03 11.23
N ALA A 272 -22.53 -2.93 12.24
CA ALA A 272 -23.98 -3.05 12.14
C ALA A 272 -24.66 -2.02 13.05
N ILE A 273 -25.85 -1.56 12.66
CA ILE A 273 -26.70 -0.70 13.50
C ILE A 273 -28.05 -1.36 13.78
N VAL A 274 -28.46 -1.35 15.04
CA VAL A 274 -29.78 -1.81 15.51
C VAL A 274 -30.32 -0.77 16.48
N ASP A 275 -31.53 -0.29 16.22
CA ASP A 275 -32.23 0.68 17.07
C ASP A 275 -31.36 1.90 17.44
N GLY A 276 -30.63 2.40 16.45
CA GLY A 276 -29.72 3.54 16.60
C GLY A 276 -28.39 3.24 17.29
N THR A 277 -28.14 1.99 17.72
CA THR A 277 -26.90 1.59 18.38
C THR A 277 -25.96 0.87 17.42
N PHE A 278 -24.73 1.37 17.28
CA PHE A 278 -23.69 0.73 16.48
C PHE A 278 -22.99 -0.41 17.24
N TYR A 279 -22.74 -1.50 16.51
CA TYR A 279 -21.95 -2.64 16.94
C TYR A 279 -20.77 -2.84 15.99
N VAL A 280 -19.58 -3.06 16.56
CA VAL A 280 -18.37 -3.40 15.83
C VAL A 280 -18.30 -4.92 15.70
N LEU A 281 -18.35 -5.41 14.47
CA LEU A 281 -18.40 -6.85 14.17
C LEU A 281 -17.02 -7.43 13.87
N GLN A 282 -16.09 -6.60 13.37
CA GLN A 282 -14.71 -6.96 13.09
C GLN A 282 -13.87 -5.69 12.90
N SER A 283 -12.56 -5.76 13.18
CA SER A 283 -11.58 -4.76 12.76
C SER A 283 -10.29 -5.45 12.33
N ARG A 284 -9.64 -4.96 11.28
CA ARG A 284 -8.35 -5.43 10.78
C ARG A 284 -7.55 -4.28 10.14
N PRO A 285 -6.21 -4.34 10.11
CA PRO A 285 -5.40 -3.30 9.49
C PRO A 285 -5.56 -3.28 7.96
N VAL A 286 -5.53 -2.08 7.36
CA VAL A 286 -5.51 -1.92 5.89
C VAL A 286 -4.09 -2.14 5.35
N THR A 287 -3.86 -3.26 4.68
CA THR A 287 -2.52 -3.69 4.21
C THR A 287 -2.15 -3.21 2.81
N GLY A 288 -3.11 -2.77 2.00
CA GLY A 288 -2.90 -2.36 0.59
C GLY A 288 -2.37 -0.94 0.38
N LEU A 289 -2.12 -0.18 1.44
CA LEU A 289 -1.76 1.24 1.32
C LEU A 289 -0.29 1.43 0.94
N TYR A 290 -0.03 2.42 0.08
CA TYR A 290 1.34 2.89 -0.11
C TYR A 290 1.85 3.52 1.21
N PRO A 291 3.08 3.17 1.67
CA PRO A 291 3.61 3.68 2.91
C PRO A 291 3.88 5.19 2.82
N LEU A 292 3.77 5.87 3.96
CA LEU A 292 4.15 7.28 4.06
C LEU A 292 5.66 7.45 4.01
N LEU A 293 6.07 8.67 3.64
CA LEU A 293 7.48 9.06 3.65
C LEU A 293 8.03 9.04 5.07
N GLU A 294 9.17 8.37 5.24
CA GLU A 294 9.80 8.22 6.55
C GLU A 294 10.16 9.58 7.15
N ARG A 295 9.80 9.79 8.43
CA ARG A 295 10.20 10.95 9.25
C ARG A 295 9.75 12.31 8.70
N ILE A 296 8.67 12.34 7.92
CA ILE A 296 8.04 13.58 7.45
C ILE A 296 6.74 13.79 8.23
N PRO A 297 6.55 14.94 8.92
CA PRO A 297 5.28 15.25 9.56
C PRO A 297 4.17 15.42 8.52
N ILE A 298 2.95 15.01 8.88
CA ILE A 298 1.76 15.05 8.01
C ILE A 298 1.34 16.50 7.71
N THR A 299 1.59 17.41 8.65
CA THR A 299 1.32 18.84 8.52
C THR A 299 2.62 19.65 8.64
N PRO A 300 2.77 20.74 7.86
CA PRO A 300 1.86 21.25 6.81
C PRO A 300 1.84 20.34 5.56
N LEU A 301 0.82 20.49 4.69
CA LEU A 301 0.69 19.71 3.46
C LEU A 301 1.88 19.98 2.53
N ARG A 302 2.51 18.89 2.06
CA ARG A 302 3.69 18.89 1.20
C ARG A 302 3.48 17.99 -0.01
N VAL A 303 4.06 18.38 -1.13
CA VAL A 303 4.00 17.65 -2.40
C VAL A 303 5.36 17.04 -2.70
N TYR A 304 5.37 15.74 -2.96
CA TYR A 304 6.58 14.98 -3.27
C TYR A 304 6.47 14.34 -4.65
N GLY A 305 7.49 14.58 -5.49
CA GLY A 305 7.63 13.95 -6.78
C GLY A 305 8.50 12.70 -6.67
N SER A 306 8.05 11.60 -7.27
CA SER A 306 8.88 10.39 -7.39
C SER A 306 10.09 10.67 -8.27
N PHE A 307 11.27 10.27 -7.80
CA PHE A 307 12.53 10.45 -8.53
C PHE A 307 12.63 9.56 -9.77
N ALA A 308 12.14 8.32 -9.67
CA ALA A 308 12.50 7.24 -10.58
C ALA A 308 11.41 6.93 -11.62
N HIS A 309 10.15 7.31 -11.35
CA HIS A 309 9.03 6.98 -12.24
C HIS A 309 9.12 7.69 -13.60
N VAL A 310 9.61 8.94 -13.63
CA VAL A 310 9.87 9.67 -14.88
C VAL A 310 10.91 8.95 -15.76
N GLN A 311 11.76 8.13 -15.16
CA GLN A 311 12.79 7.35 -15.86
C GLN A 311 12.34 5.90 -16.15
N GLY A 312 11.06 5.56 -15.93
CA GLY A 312 10.52 4.20 -16.13
C GLY A 312 10.90 3.19 -15.05
N VAL A 313 11.55 3.62 -13.97
CA VAL A 313 11.96 2.73 -12.87
C VAL A 313 10.84 2.66 -11.83
N LEU A 314 9.97 1.67 -12.01
CA LEU A 314 8.77 1.49 -11.18
C LEU A 314 8.99 0.53 -9.99
N GLN A 315 10.03 -0.31 -10.05
CA GLN A 315 10.32 -1.31 -9.01
C GLN A 315 11.00 -0.68 -7.78
N PRO A 316 10.84 -1.27 -6.58
CA PRO A 316 11.57 -0.82 -5.40
C PRO A 316 13.08 -1.01 -5.59
N MET A 317 13.84 -0.05 -5.10
CA MET A 317 15.30 -0.06 -5.09
C MET A 317 15.81 -0.75 -3.82
N THR A 318 16.93 -1.47 -3.95
CA THR A 318 17.61 -2.07 -2.79
C THR A 318 18.03 -0.98 -1.79
N PRO A 319 18.17 -1.29 -0.48
CA PRO A 319 18.66 -0.33 0.51
C PRO A 319 19.99 0.34 0.08
N MET A 320 20.95 -0.46 -0.39
CA MET A 320 22.23 0.04 -0.89
C MET A 320 22.07 0.96 -2.11
N GLY A 321 21.23 0.59 -3.08
CA GLY A 321 20.97 1.43 -4.25
C GLY A 321 20.37 2.79 -3.87
N ARG A 322 19.44 2.81 -2.92
CA ARG A 322 18.85 4.05 -2.39
C ARG A 322 19.90 4.94 -1.73
N ASP A 323 20.79 4.36 -0.93
CA ASP A 323 21.83 5.11 -0.22
C ASP A 323 22.87 5.69 -1.19
N VAL A 324 23.32 4.91 -2.17
CA VAL A 324 24.23 5.38 -3.23
C VAL A 324 23.64 6.57 -3.98
N ILE A 325 22.37 6.50 -4.38
CA ILE A 325 21.68 7.60 -5.07
C ILE A 325 21.54 8.81 -4.14
N ARG A 326 21.12 8.61 -2.89
CA ARG A 326 20.95 9.70 -1.92
C ARG A 326 22.26 10.43 -1.65
N GLN A 327 23.36 9.69 -1.46
CA GLN A 327 24.69 10.27 -1.28
C GLN A 327 25.17 11.00 -2.54
N THR A 328 25.01 10.39 -3.71
CA THR A 328 25.35 11.00 -5.00
C THR A 328 24.67 12.36 -5.17
N ILE A 329 23.35 12.41 -4.93
CA ILE A 329 22.59 13.65 -5.07
C ILE A 329 22.98 14.67 -4.00
N GLY A 330 23.13 14.24 -2.74
CA GLY A 330 23.59 15.10 -1.65
C GLY A 330 24.97 15.71 -1.91
N ASN A 331 25.90 14.94 -2.48
CA ASN A 331 27.25 15.40 -2.81
C ASN A 331 27.26 16.41 -3.97
N VAL A 332 26.47 16.16 -5.01
CA VAL A 332 26.25 17.13 -6.10
C VAL A 332 25.66 18.43 -5.53
N GLN A 333 24.65 18.33 -4.67
CA GLN A 333 24.04 19.49 -4.01
C GLN A 333 25.04 20.25 -3.15
N ASN A 334 25.90 19.59 -2.36
CA ASN A 334 26.88 20.30 -1.54
C ASN A 334 27.94 21.03 -2.39
N ARG A 335 28.33 20.47 -3.53
CA ARG A 335 29.42 21.01 -4.37
C ARG A 335 28.96 22.08 -5.37
N PHE A 336 27.73 22.01 -5.85
CA PHE A 336 27.13 23.06 -6.71
C PHE A 336 26.21 24.01 -5.92
N GLY A 337 25.64 23.56 -4.81
CA GLY A 337 24.68 24.29 -3.97
C GLY A 337 25.30 25.07 -2.80
N GLY A 338 26.62 25.23 -2.73
CA GLY A 338 27.20 26.33 -1.93
C GLY A 338 26.66 27.72 -2.33
N HIS A 339 26.10 27.84 -3.54
CA HIS A 339 25.51 29.06 -4.12
C HIS A 339 23.99 28.99 -4.27
N PHE A 340 23.38 27.85 -3.97
CA PHE A 340 21.94 27.67 -3.88
C PHE A 340 21.66 27.23 -2.44
N LYS A 341 21.16 28.13 -1.57
CA LYS A 341 20.63 27.73 -0.25
C LYS A 341 19.37 26.86 -0.41
N LEU A 342 19.54 25.66 -0.96
CA LEU A 342 18.59 24.56 -1.04
C LEU A 342 18.86 23.56 0.11
N LYS A 343 19.65 23.95 1.12
CA LYS A 343 20.05 23.10 2.25
C LYS A 343 18.86 22.54 3.05
N GLU A 344 17.69 23.13 2.94
CA GLU A 344 16.51 22.70 3.72
C GLU A 344 15.37 22.10 2.86
N ASN A 345 15.31 22.36 1.56
CA ASN A 345 14.04 22.21 0.80
C ASN A 345 13.95 21.05 -0.20
N ILE A 346 15.03 20.34 -0.54
CA ILE A 346 14.94 19.12 -1.38
C ILE A 346 15.62 17.97 -0.64
N ARG A 347 15.05 17.58 0.51
CA ARG A 347 15.40 16.30 1.14
C ARG A 347 14.84 15.18 0.26
N ILE A 348 15.73 14.33 -0.26
CA ILE A 348 15.32 13.06 -0.86
C ILE A 348 15.02 12.09 0.26
N THR A 349 13.74 11.75 0.36
CA THR A 349 13.22 10.80 1.33
C THR A 349 12.81 9.51 0.61
N SER A 350 12.47 8.50 1.38
CA SER A 350 12.01 7.22 0.86
C SER A 350 10.68 6.78 1.45
N ALA A 351 9.92 6.07 0.63
CA ALA A 351 8.76 5.28 1.02
C ALA A 351 8.71 4.05 0.10
N GLY A 352 8.31 2.89 0.63
CA GLY A 352 8.03 1.70 -0.17
C GLY A 352 9.21 1.28 -1.08
N GLY A 353 10.45 1.44 -0.59
CA GLY A 353 11.66 1.14 -1.35
C GLY A 353 11.95 2.12 -2.51
N ARG A 354 11.28 3.26 -2.59
CA ARG A 354 11.45 4.25 -3.68
C ARG A 354 11.88 5.60 -3.14
N LEU A 355 12.41 6.45 -4.01
CA LEU A 355 12.95 7.77 -3.68
C LEU A 355 12.01 8.88 -4.13
N TYR A 356 11.84 9.88 -3.27
CA TYR A 356 10.94 11.00 -3.47
C TYR A 356 11.65 12.31 -3.15
N SER A 357 11.40 13.32 -3.97
CA SER A 357 11.94 14.68 -3.78
C SER A 357 10.81 15.64 -3.41
N ASN A 358 11.04 16.48 -2.40
CA ASN A 358 10.09 17.54 -2.06
C ASN A 358 10.02 18.57 -3.20
N ILE A 359 8.86 18.67 -3.86
CA ILE A 359 8.59 19.62 -4.95
C ILE A 359 7.59 20.70 -4.55
N THR A 360 7.21 20.77 -3.27
CA THR A 360 6.21 21.71 -2.72
C THR A 360 6.46 23.15 -3.18
N GLN A 361 7.72 23.58 -3.13
CA GLN A 361 8.13 24.94 -3.52
C GLN A 361 7.92 25.23 -5.02
N ILE A 362 8.09 24.22 -5.88
CA ILE A 362 7.91 24.32 -7.32
C ILE A 362 6.41 24.41 -7.63
N VAL A 363 5.62 23.50 -7.06
CA VAL A 363 4.18 23.40 -7.26
C VAL A 363 3.45 24.66 -6.78
N LYS A 364 3.86 25.24 -5.65
CA LYS A 364 3.17 26.42 -5.08
C LYS A 364 3.45 27.73 -5.83
N ASN A 365 4.61 27.88 -6.44
CA ASN A 365 5.00 29.16 -7.02
C ASN A 365 4.34 29.34 -8.39
N LYS A 366 3.36 30.27 -8.46
CA LYS A 366 2.59 30.59 -9.67
C LYS A 366 3.47 30.90 -10.89
N ARG A 367 4.69 31.42 -10.71
CA ARG A 367 5.63 31.68 -11.81
C ARG A 367 6.06 30.41 -12.55
N TYR A 368 6.04 29.26 -11.87
CA TYR A 368 6.43 27.98 -12.45
C TYR A 368 5.25 27.17 -12.99
N HIS A 369 4.00 27.55 -12.73
CA HIS A 369 2.83 26.81 -13.23
C HIS A 369 2.83 26.66 -14.74
N GLY A 370 3.18 27.72 -15.49
CA GLY A 370 3.33 27.64 -16.94
C GLY A 370 4.39 26.62 -17.35
N VAL A 371 5.55 26.63 -16.70
CA VAL A 371 6.65 25.69 -16.97
C VAL A 371 6.27 24.26 -16.60
N ILE A 372 5.61 24.04 -15.46
CA ILE A 372 5.12 22.74 -15.01
C ILE A 372 4.15 22.17 -16.04
N ARG A 373 3.18 22.98 -16.49
CA ARG A 373 2.19 22.55 -17.49
C ARG A 373 2.83 22.19 -18.82
N THR A 374 3.79 22.99 -19.27
CA THR A 374 4.55 22.68 -20.49
C THR A 374 5.37 21.40 -20.34
N VAL A 375 6.21 21.30 -19.29
CA VAL A 375 7.11 20.15 -19.11
C VAL A 375 6.33 18.86 -18.90
N LEU A 376 5.34 18.84 -17.99
CA LEU A 376 4.54 17.64 -17.74
C LEU A 376 3.64 17.28 -18.91
N GLY A 377 3.08 18.26 -19.62
CA GLY A 377 2.30 18.01 -20.83
C GLY A 377 3.09 17.30 -21.93
N TYR A 378 4.42 17.48 -21.98
CA TYR A 378 5.29 16.74 -22.90
C TYR A 378 5.82 15.41 -22.35
N VAL A 379 6.07 15.33 -21.04
CA VAL A 379 6.74 14.17 -20.43
C VAL A 379 5.76 13.09 -20.02
N GLU A 380 4.66 13.46 -19.35
CA GLU A 380 3.65 12.52 -18.85
C GLU A 380 2.31 13.26 -18.65
N PRO A 381 1.43 13.28 -19.67
CA PRO A 381 0.17 14.03 -19.63
C PRO A 381 -0.78 13.64 -18.47
N GLY A 382 -0.71 12.41 -17.96
CA GLY A 382 -1.54 11.94 -16.85
C GLY A 382 -1.24 12.64 -15.52
N THR A 383 0.04 12.92 -15.23
CA THR A 383 0.49 13.62 -14.01
C THR A 383 -0.07 15.04 -13.97
N LEU A 384 -0.27 15.69 -15.12
CA LEU A 384 -0.82 17.04 -15.18
C LEU A 384 -2.24 17.11 -14.63
N ALA A 385 -3.08 16.12 -14.93
CA ALA A 385 -4.45 16.03 -14.40
C ALA A 385 -4.47 15.84 -12.87
N VAL A 386 -3.46 15.16 -12.31
CA VAL A 386 -3.32 14.94 -10.86
C VAL A 386 -2.76 16.17 -10.14
N ILE A 387 -1.86 16.91 -10.80
CA ILE A 387 -1.19 18.08 -10.21
C ILE A 387 -2.09 19.32 -10.20
N GLU A 388 -3.00 19.48 -11.15
CA GLU A 388 -3.82 20.68 -11.26
C GLU A 388 -4.66 20.96 -9.98
N PRO A 389 -5.38 19.99 -9.39
CA PRO A 389 -6.10 20.21 -8.13
C PRO A 389 -5.15 20.47 -6.94
N ILE A 390 -3.96 19.86 -6.96
CA ILE A 390 -2.96 20.03 -5.89
C ILE A 390 -2.41 21.45 -5.90
N ILE A 391 -2.16 22.03 -7.08
CA ILE A 391 -1.66 23.40 -7.23
C ILE A 391 -2.57 24.42 -6.55
N GLU A 392 -3.87 24.17 -6.53
CA GLU A 392 -4.89 25.06 -5.99
C GLU A 392 -5.20 24.82 -4.51
N ASP A 393 -4.63 23.78 -3.88
CA ASP A 393 -4.92 23.42 -2.49
C ASP A 393 -4.37 24.48 -1.50
N PRO A 394 -5.23 25.16 -0.72
CA PRO A 394 -4.80 26.23 0.19
C PRO A 394 -3.99 25.73 1.40
N ARG A 395 -3.99 24.41 1.68
CA ARG A 395 -3.29 23.80 2.83
C ARG A 395 -1.79 23.64 2.61
N ILE A 396 -1.30 23.79 1.37
CA ILE A 396 0.12 23.63 1.04
C ILE A 396 0.98 24.64 1.82
N GLU A 397 2.05 24.14 2.45
CA GLU A 397 3.04 24.88 3.28
C GLU A 397 3.36 26.29 2.73
N LYS A 398 3.26 27.34 3.56
CA LYS A 398 3.61 28.72 3.20
C LYS A 398 5.13 28.85 3.01
N ILE A 399 5.53 29.57 1.98
CA ILE A 399 6.95 29.78 1.65
C ILE A 399 7.51 30.88 2.56
N ASP A 400 8.63 30.58 3.23
CA ASP A 400 9.54 31.60 3.73
C ASP A 400 10.35 32.18 2.57
N LYS A 401 10.06 33.45 2.25
CA LYS A 401 10.76 34.41 1.35
C LYS A 401 11.26 33.88 -0.01
N LEU A 402 10.86 34.60 -1.06
CA LEU A 402 11.47 34.51 -2.40
C LEU A 402 13.00 34.66 -2.33
N PRO A 403 13.77 33.95 -3.18
CA PRO A 403 15.20 34.20 -3.29
C PRO A 403 15.43 35.67 -3.63
N SER A 404 16.30 36.30 -2.85
CA SER A 404 16.69 37.71 -3.01
C SER A 404 17.39 37.94 -4.36
N PHE A 405 17.40 39.18 -4.83
CA PHE A 405 18.12 39.55 -6.07
C PHE A 405 19.61 39.16 -6.01
N GLY A 406 20.22 39.18 -4.82
CA GLY A 406 21.60 38.69 -4.62
C GLY A 406 21.75 37.18 -4.83
N GLU A 407 20.77 36.38 -4.40
CA GLU A 407 20.75 34.93 -4.64
C GLU A 407 20.52 34.61 -6.12
N PHE A 408 19.69 35.41 -6.82
CA PHE A 408 19.53 35.30 -8.28
C PHE A 408 20.84 35.55 -9.04
N LEU A 409 21.61 36.59 -8.67
CA LEU A 409 22.92 36.87 -9.27
C LEU A 409 23.96 35.77 -8.98
N GLN A 410 23.89 35.12 -7.81
CA GLN A 410 24.75 33.97 -7.49
C GLN A 410 24.40 32.75 -8.35
N ILE A 411 23.13 32.52 -8.62
CA ILE A 411 22.65 31.46 -9.54
C ILE A 411 23.19 31.70 -10.96
N VAL A 412 23.09 32.94 -11.47
CA VAL A 412 23.60 33.31 -12.80
C VAL A 412 25.12 33.10 -12.90
N HIS A 413 25.88 33.48 -11.87
CA HIS A 413 27.34 33.23 -11.82
C HIS A 413 27.69 31.74 -11.79
N GLY A 414 26.92 30.92 -11.06
CA GLY A 414 27.14 29.47 -11.00
C GLY A 414 26.89 28.75 -12.32
N ILE A 415 25.93 29.22 -13.12
CA ILE A 415 25.53 28.60 -14.39
C ILE A 415 26.33 29.16 -15.58
N GLY A 416 26.90 30.36 -15.48
CA GLY A 416 27.69 31.01 -16.54
C GLY A 416 28.74 30.11 -17.23
N PRO A 417 29.59 29.37 -16.48
CA PRO A 417 30.54 28.42 -17.07
C PRO A 417 29.88 27.28 -17.85
N VAL A 418 28.68 26.85 -17.48
CA VAL A 418 27.91 25.83 -18.20
C VAL A 418 27.43 26.39 -19.52
N VAL A 419 26.87 27.61 -19.53
CA VAL A 419 26.41 28.29 -20.76
C VAL A 419 27.54 28.47 -21.77
N LEU A 420 28.72 28.89 -21.31
CA LEU A 420 29.90 29.02 -22.17
C LEU A 420 30.32 27.67 -22.78
N ARG A 421 30.23 26.58 -22.02
CA ARG A 421 30.52 25.22 -22.52
C ARG A 421 29.44 24.70 -23.47
N VAL A 422 28.17 25.05 -23.26
CA VAL A 422 27.08 24.73 -24.19
C VAL A 422 27.35 25.43 -25.52
N ALA A 423 27.62 26.73 -25.50
CA ALA A 423 27.97 27.50 -26.70
C ALA A 423 29.21 26.93 -27.40
N GLY A 424 30.27 26.62 -26.65
CA GLY A 424 31.47 25.97 -27.19
C GLY A 424 31.18 24.60 -27.81
N THR A 425 30.24 23.84 -27.24
CA THR A 425 29.82 22.54 -27.80
C THR A 425 29.05 22.72 -29.10
N ILE A 426 28.14 23.69 -29.18
CA ILE A 426 27.41 23.99 -30.42
C ILE A 426 28.37 24.43 -31.53
N LEU A 427 29.38 25.24 -31.18
CA LEU A 427 30.37 25.73 -32.14
C LEU A 427 31.37 24.65 -32.59
N ARG A 428 31.72 23.70 -31.72
CA ARG A 428 32.73 22.65 -31.98
C ARG A 428 32.27 21.29 -31.45
N PRO A 429 31.24 20.67 -32.05
CA PRO A 429 30.60 19.47 -31.49
C PRO A 429 31.51 18.24 -31.48
N VAL A 430 32.29 18.01 -32.55
CA VAL A 430 33.21 16.86 -32.67
C VAL A 430 34.30 16.93 -31.60
N HIS A 431 34.99 18.07 -31.50
CA HIS A 431 36.03 18.27 -30.49
C HIS A 431 35.47 18.17 -29.06
N SER A 432 34.27 18.72 -28.83
CA SER A 432 33.59 18.60 -27.54
C SER A 432 33.32 17.12 -27.20
N ARG A 433 32.87 16.30 -28.15
CA ARG A 433 32.64 14.86 -27.94
C ARG A 433 33.93 14.09 -27.67
N GLU A 434 35.01 14.38 -28.39
CA GLU A 434 36.33 13.77 -28.17
C GLU A 434 36.88 14.10 -26.78
N ASP A 435 36.80 15.37 -26.37
CA ASP A 435 37.23 15.81 -25.03
C ASP A 435 36.43 15.12 -23.92
N MET A 436 35.12 14.92 -24.11
CA MET A 436 34.28 14.16 -23.17
C MET A 436 34.75 12.71 -23.06
N ASN A 437 34.92 12.03 -24.19
CA ASN A 437 35.36 10.63 -24.21
C ASN A 437 36.74 10.47 -23.56
N ARG A 438 37.67 11.40 -23.80
CA ARG A 438 38.98 11.42 -23.15
C ARG A 438 38.85 11.55 -21.64
N ARG A 439 38.12 12.55 -21.14
CA ARG A 439 37.92 12.77 -19.70
C ARG A 439 37.26 11.58 -19.01
N ILE A 440 36.24 10.99 -19.62
CA ILE A 440 35.57 9.79 -19.08
C ILE A 440 36.56 8.62 -18.98
N LYS A 441 37.41 8.41 -20.01
CA LYS A 441 38.45 7.36 -19.97
C LYS A 441 39.50 7.62 -18.89
N GLU A 442 39.94 8.86 -18.73
CA GLU A 442 40.87 9.28 -17.67
C GLU A 442 40.28 9.03 -16.28
N ASP A 443 39.02 9.44 -16.05
CA ASP A 443 38.30 9.21 -14.80
C ASP A 443 38.15 7.71 -14.50
N ILE A 444 37.72 6.90 -15.48
CA ILE A 444 37.62 5.44 -15.33
C ILE A 444 38.99 4.86 -14.96
N SER A 445 40.06 5.28 -15.63
CA SER A 445 41.42 4.76 -15.38
C SER A 445 41.90 5.12 -13.97
N TYR A 446 41.67 6.37 -13.55
CA TYR A 446 42.00 6.86 -12.21
C TYR A 446 41.29 6.04 -11.12
N TRP A 447 39.97 5.87 -11.22
CA TRP A 447 39.20 5.12 -10.23
C TRP A 447 39.56 3.62 -10.23
N THR A 448 39.81 3.04 -11.40
CA THR A 448 40.26 1.64 -11.51
C THR A 448 41.60 1.41 -10.81
N TYR A 449 42.53 2.36 -10.93
CA TYR A 449 43.82 2.29 -10.25
C TYR A 449 43.65 2.46 -8.74
N ALA A 450 42.92 3.49 -8.32
CA ALA A 450 42.66 3.76 -6.90
C ALA A 450 41.93 2.61 -6.20
N GLN A 451 41.04 1.88 -6.87
CA GLN A 451 40.38 0.70 -6.30
C GLN A 451 41.38 -0.41 -5.92
N LYS A 452 42.42 -0.62 -6.73
CA LYS A 452 43.42 -1.70 -6.51
C LYS A 452 44.31 -1.45 -5.30
N GLU A 453 44.38 -0.21 -4.82
CA GLU A 453 45.21 0.17 -3.66
C GLU A 453 44.51 -0.07 -2.32
N GLN A 454 43.21 -0.36 -2.32
CA GLN A 454 42.42 -0.54 -1.09
C GLN A 454 42.71 -1.91 -0.48
N ARG A 455 43.11 -1.96 0.80
CA ARG A 455 43.56 -3.21 1.47
C ARG A 455 42.64 -3.68 2.59
N SER A 456 41.89 -2.78 3.22
CA SER A 456 40.94 -3.10 4.28
C SER A 456 39.50 -2.74 3.91
N ILE A 457 38.52 -3.26 4.65
CA ILE A 457 37.10 -2.89 4.48
C ILE A 457 36.89 -1.39 4.70
N GLU A 458 37.59 -0.80 5.68
CA GLU A 458 37.53 0.65 5.96
C GLU A 458 38.04 1.47 4.77
N ASP A 459 39.13 1.05 4.14
CA ASP A 459 39.70 1.69 2.96
C ASP A 459 38.72 1.63 1.78
N HIS A 460 38.06 0.48 1.58
CA HIS A 460 37.04 0.33 0.54
C HIS A 460 35.84 1.24 0.75
N ILE A 461 35.38 1.41 2.00
CA ILE A 461 34.27 2.33 2.31
C ILE A 461 34.69 3.78 2.01
N LYS A 462 35.86 4.21 2.49
CA LYS A 462 36.41 5.54 2.21
C LYS A 462 36.58 5.80 0.70
N PHE A 463 37.01 4.78 -0.04
CA PHE A 463 37.12 4.82 -1.49
C PHE A 463 35.75 5.03 -2.16
N ILE A 464 34.73 4.27 -1.75
CA ILE A 464 33.36 4.39 -2.28
C ILE A 464 32.81 5.79 -1.99
N ASP A 465 32.95 6.30 -0.76
CA ASP A 465 32.48 7.64 -0.40
C ASP A 465 33.14 8.72 -1.28
N ARG A 466 34.44 8.59 -1.54
CA ARG A 466 35.19 9.49 -2.42
C ARG A 466 34.72 9.38 -3.87
N LEU A 467 34.56 8.17 -4.38
CA LEU A 467 34.07 7.89 -5.73
C LEU A 467 32.69 8.54 -5.95
N LEU A 468 31.76 8.36 -5.01
CA LEU A 468 30.41 8.93 -5.05
C LEU A 468 30.39 10.46 -4.86
N ALA A 469 31.39 11.04 -4.22
CA ALA A 469 31.50 12.49 -4.07
C ALA A 469 32.08 13.19 -5.32
N GLU A 470 33.07 12.59 -5.96
CA GLU A 470 33.84 13.22 -7.02
C GLU A 470 33.30 12.92 -8.43
N THR A 471 32.90 11.67 -8.69
CA THR A 471 32.49 11.20 -10.03
C THR A 471 31.26 11.91 -10.57
N PRO A 472 30.15 12.05 -9.83
CA PRO A 472 28.96 12.71 -10.35
C PRO A 472 29.22 14.16 -10.77
N VAL A 473 30.09 14.86 -10.05
CA VAL A 473 30.44 16.26 -10.32
C VAL A 473 31.32 16.38 -11.57
N SER A 474 32.25 15.44 -11.78
CA SER A 474 33.04 15.35 -13.02
C SER A 474 32.15 15.05 -14.22
N LEU A 475 31.26 14.06 -14.09
CA LEU A 475 30.31 13.66 -15.12
C LEU A 475 29.36 14.80 -15.48
N LEU A 476 28.77 15.51 -14.51
CA LEU A 476 27.89 16.65 -14.80
C LEU A 476 28.61 17.74 -15.60
N LYS A 477 29.84 18.09 -15.22
CA LYS A 477 30.67 19.08 -15.93
C LYS A 477 31.01 18.67 -17.36
N SER A 478 31.11 17.37 -17.61
CA SER A 478 31.52 16.79 -18.88
C SER A 478 30.33 16.39 -19.77
N ILE A 479 29.18 16.01 -19.22
CA ILE A 479 28.05 15.51 -20.03
C ILE A 479 27.00 16.59 -20.23
N VAL A 480 26.63 17.34 -19.17
CA VAL A 480 25.47 18.26 -19.19
C VAL A 480 25.54 19.30 -20.30
N PRO A 481 26.66 20.02 -20.54
CA PRO A 481 26.70 21.00 -21.62
C PRO A 481 26.41 20.43 -23.01
N ARG A 482 26.83 19.17 -23.24
CA ARG A 482 26.66 18.47 -24.52
C ARG A 482 25.25 17.94 -24.68
N LEU A 483 24.67 17.44 -23.60
CA LEU A 483 23.27 17.03 -23.55
C LEU A 483 22.34 18.22 -23.80
N ILE A 484 22.57 19.36 -23.14
CA ILE A 484 21.80 20.59 -23.37
C ILE A 484 21.94 21.06 -24.83
N ALA A 485 23.16 21.07 -25.38
CA ALA A 485 23.39 21.43 -26.77
C ALA A 485 22.61 20.51 -27.74
N GLY A 486 22.66 19.19 -27.52
CA GLY A 486 21.95 18.20 -28.32
C GLY A 486 20.42 18.35 -28.25
N ILE A 487 19.87 18.54 -27.05
CA ILE A 487 18.43 18.80 -26.85
C ILE A 487 18.02 20.10 -27.54
N GLY A 488 18.80 21.18 -27.39
CA GLY A 488 18.53 22.46 -28.04
C GLY A 488 18.52 22.35 -29.56
N SER A 489 19.51 21.66 -30.13
CA SER A 489 19.55 21.39 -31.57
C SER A 489 18.36 20.54 -32.03
N PHE A 490 17.95 19.54 -31.25
CA PHE A 490 16.79 18.71 -31.57
C PHE A 490 15.48 19.52 -31.61
N TYR A 491 15.20 20.34 -30.60
CA TYR A 491 13.99 21.17 -30.59
C TYR A 491 13.99 22.20 -31.72
N GLN A 492 15.15 22.72 -32.10
CA GLN A 492 15.25 23.61 -33.26
C GLN A 492 14.92 22.89 -34.58
N VAL A 493 15.35 21.63 -34.73
CA VAL A 493 14.98 20.79 -35.88
C VAL A 493 13.49 20.51 -35.87
N LYS A 494 12.92 20.15 -34.71
CA LYS A 494 11.49 19.85 -34.57
C LYS A 494 10.61 21.06 -34.92
N GLY A 495 10.91 22.25 -34.38
CA GLY A 495 10.14 23.46 -34.68
C GLY A 495 10.18 23.84 -36.16
N ARG A 496 11.35 23.72 -36.81
CA ARG A 496 11.45 23.95 -38.26
C ARG A 496 10.72 22.90 -39.09
N ALA A 497 10.67 21.66 -38.63
CA ALA A 497 9.92 20.61 -39.29
C ALA A 497 8.41 20.82 -39.15
N GLU A 498 7.95 21.32 -38.00
CA GLU A 498 6.55 21.76 -37.79
C GLU A 498 6.17 22.87 -38.76
N ASP A 499 7.01 23.90 -38.90
CA ASP A 499 6.80 25.01 -39.86
C ASP A 499 6.73 24.54 -41.32
N LEU A 500 7.37 23.41 -41.65
CA LEU A 500 7.46 22.84 -42.99
C LEU A 500 6.51 21.66 -43.23
N GLY A 501 5.72 21.24 -42.24
CA GLY A 501 4.83 20.08 -42.32
C GLY A 501 5.52 18.71 -42.35
N LEU A 502 6.78 18.61 -41.91
CA LEU A 502 7.64 17.41 -41.97
C LEU A 502 7.78 16.72 -40.59
N ASN A 503 6.71 16.69 -39.81
CA ASN A 503 6.75 16.25 -38.41
C ASN A 503 7.21 14.79 -38.24
N GLU A 504 6.79 13.89 -39.14
CA GLU A 504 7.19 12.48 -39.09
C GLU A 504 8.69 12.29 -39.39
N ASP A 505 9.25 13.09 -40.30
CA ASP A 505 10.67 13.00 -40.66
C ASP A 505 11.57 13.47 -39.51
N ALA A 506 11.18 14.53 -38.78
CA ALA A 506 11.92 14.98 -37.60
C ALA A 506 11.93 13.93 -36.47
N LEU A 507 10.85 13.19 -36.30
CA LEU A 507 10.78 12.05 -35.38
C LEU A 507 11.67 10.90 -35.84
N ASN A 508 11.71 10.59 -37.13
CA ASN A 508 12.58 9.54 -37.68
C ASN A 508 14.08 9.84 -37.50
N ILE A 509 14.51 11.10 -37.51
CA ILE A 509 15.90 11.50 -37.19
C ILE A 509 16.30 11.07 -35.77
N THR A 510 15.37 11.06 -34.81
CA THR A 510 15.66 10.63 -33.42
C THR A 510 15.73 9.12 -33.23
N ARG A 511 15.04 8.37 -34.10
CA ARG A 511 15.09 6.90 -34.14
C ARG A 511 16.39 6.38 -34.75
N GLY A 512 17.23 7.25 -35.32
CA GLY A 512 18.37 6.90 -36.15
C GLY A 512 19.75 6.86 -35.46
N LEU A 513 19.84 6.90 -34.13
CA LEU A 513 21.12 6.61 -33.47
C LEU A 513 21.29 5.09 -33.36
N PRO A 514 22.25 4.46 -34.08
CA PRO A 514 22.50 3.04 -33.91
C PRO A 514 22.83 2.74 -32.43
N TYR A 515 22.29 1.64 -31.90
CA TYR A 515 22.45 1.18 -30.51
C TYR A 515 21.70 1.98 -29.44
N ASN A 516 20.67 2.76 -29.83
CA ASN A 516 19.82 3.43 -28.84
C ASN A 516 18.74 2.46 -28.34
N VAL A 517 19.02 1.79 -27.21
CA VAL A 517 18.14 0.83 -26.52
C VAL A 517 16.76 1.36 -26.09
N THR A 518 16.53 2.67 -26.21
CA THR A 518 15.22 3.29 -25.94
C THR A 518 14.39 3.57 -27.20
N THR A 519 14.98 3.44 -28.39
CA THR A 519 14.31 3.69 -29.68
C THR A 519 14.41 2.54 -30.69
N GLU A 520 15.33 1.58 -30.48
CA GLU A 520 15.23 0.19 -30.99
C GLU A 520 14.26 -0.61 -30.10
#